data_AF-A0ABD1KB91-F1
#
_entry.id   AF-A0ABD1KB91-F1
#
_cell.length_a   1.000
_cell.length_b   1.000
_cell.length_c   1.000
_cell.angle_alpha   90.00
_cell.angle_beta   90.00
_cell.angle_gamma   90.00
#
_symmetry.space_group_name_H-M   'P 1'
#
loop_
_entity.id
_entity.type
_entity.pdbx_description
1 polymer ?
#
loop_
_entity_poly.entity_id
_entity_poly.type
_entity_poly.pdbx_seq_one_letter_code
_entity_poly.pdbx_strand_id
1 'polypeptide(L)'
;MDAVVGTSLFSGRFRSFSKMKFPVEECWLCPLNFSAHWILVIVDIPTLTLVLIDPMGNEDYYDRKVLRNWRNFLKMMGRSTESWQVRTLQHHKQQDSSSCGVLVLKFAERFILTGNAEEVLTTAEAMKQCRGQIACTLLKNRGNAEDYCLVCSMLESDAERSMIEMVQCGTCLRWAHFECAKYCDPHSDYKCSKCS
;
A
#
# COMPACT_ATOMS: atom_id res chain seq x y z
N MET A 1 7.73 -16.72 1.25
CA MET A 1 6.30 -16.46 1.49
C MET A 1 5.86 -15.48 0.42
N ASP A 2 4.91 -15.86 -0.41
CA ASP A 2 4.37 -14.96 -1.44
C ASP A 2 3.38 -14.01 -0.77
N ALA A 3 3.48 -12.71 -1.08
CA ALA A 3 2.69 -11.67 -0.44
C ALA A 3 2.19 -10.61 -1.41
N VAL A 4 1.01 -10.04 -1.12
CA VAL A 4 0.36 -8.98 -1.91
C VAL A 4 0.25 -7.69 -1.11
N VAL A 5 0.21 -6.53 -1.77
CA VAL A 5 0.03 -5.22 -1.10
C VAL A 5 -1.43 -4.75 -1.18
N GLY A 6 -2.07 -4.48 -0.03
CA GLY A 6 -3.53 -4.28 0.09
C GLY A 6 -3.99 -3.05 0.89
N THR A 7 -3.48 -1.85 0.59
CA THR A 7 -3.62 -0.64 1.43
C THR A 7 -5.06 -0.11 1.60
N SER A 8 -5.88 -0.16 0.56
CA SER A 8 -7.20 0.49 0.56
C SER A 8 -8.27 -0.27 1.37
N LEU A 9 -8.03 -1.54 1.71
CA LEU A 9 -9.01 -2.42 2.38
C LEU A 9 -9.42 -1.87 3.75
N PHE A 10 -8.45 -1.40 4.51
CA PHE A 10 -8.67 -0.96 5.88
C PHE A 10 -9.04 0.52 5.99
N SER A 11 -9.10 1.24 4.87
CA SER A 11 -9.60 2.62 4.83
C SER A 11 -11.14 2.72 4.96
N GLY A 12 -11.84 1.58 4.83
CA GLY A 12 -13.31 1.50 4.90
C GLY A 12 -14.03 1.98 3.62
N ARG A 13 -13.28 2.42 2.59
CA ARG A 13 -13.83 2.81 1.30
C ARG A 13 -13.87 1.60 0.36
N PHE A 14 -14.89 0.77 0.51
CA PHE A 14 -14.96 -0.51 -0.22
C PHE A 14 -15.42 -0.43 -1.68
N ARG A 15 -15.82 0.76 -2.16
CA ARG A 15 -16.36 0.95 -3.53
C ARG A 15 -15.36 0.53 -4.62
N SER A 16 -14.06 0.65 -4.35
CA SER A 16 -12.97 0.27 -5.24
C SER A 16 -12.79 -1.26 -5.39
N PHE A 17 -13.42 -2.08 -4.55
CA PHE A 17 -13.18 -3.53 -4.48
C PHE A 17 -14.28 -4.39 -5.09
N SER A 18 -15.34 -3.79 -5.63
CA SER A 18 -16.42 -4.55 -6.31
C SER A 18 -15.93 -5.42 -7.48
N LYS A 19 -14.76 -5.07 -8.06
CA LYS A 19 -14.12 -5.81 -9.15
C LYS A 19 -12.84 -6.55 -8.74
N MET A 20 -12.44 -6.49 -7.46
CA MET A 20 -11.19 -7.12 -7.02
C MET A 20 -11.38 -8.63 -6.88
N LYS A 21 -10.56 -9.42 -7.60
CA LYS A 21 -10.42 -10.86 -7.31
C LYS A 21 -9.67 -11.02 -5.99
N PHE A 22 -10.15 -11.91 -5.13
CA PHE A 22 -9.47 -12.21 -3.87
C PHE A 22 -8.08 -12.80 -4.18
N PRO A 23 -6.97 -12.16 -3.75
CA PRO A 23 -5.62 -12.67 -3.93
C PRO A 23 -5.47 -14.13 -3.49
N VAL A 24 -4.66 -14.89 -4.22
CA VAL A 24 -4.36 -16.30 -3.90
C VAL A 24 -3.31 -16.41 -2.81
N GLU A 25 -2.54 -15.33 -2.62
CA GLU A 25 -1.48 -15.22 -1.64
C GLU A 25 -2.05 -15.26 -0.22
N GLU A 26 -1.33 -15.97 0.63
CA GLU A 26 -1.69 -16.23 2.02
C GLU A 26 -1.28 -15.09 2.97
N CYS A 27 -0.41 -14.18 2.52
CA CYS A 27 0.11 -13.06 3.30
C CYS A 27 -0.13 -11.73 2.60
N TRP A 28 -0.81 -10.77 3.24
CA TRP A 28 -1.10 -9.47 2.63
C TRP A 28 -0.48 -8.34 3.45
N LEU A 29 0.42 -7.58 2.85
CA LEU A 29 1.08 -6.42 3.44
C LEU A 29 0.24 -5.18 3.18
N CYS A 30 -0.36 -4.62 4.22
CA CYS A 30 -1.31 -3.53 4.08
C CYS A 30 -0.80 -2.31 4.86
N PRO A 31 0.12 -1.51 4.30
CA PRO A 31 0.52 -0.25 4.91
C PRO A 31 -0.65 0.74 4.87
N LEU A 32 -0.98 1.32 6.02
CA LEU A 32 -2.11 2.23 6.20
C LEU A 32 -1.63 3.60 6.66
N ASN A 33 -2.20 4.65 6.08
CA ASN A 33 -1.95 6.02 6.52
C ASN A 33 -3.13 6.57 7.33
N PHE A 34 -2.86 7.00 8.55
CA PHE A 34 -3.77 7.72 9.42
C PHE A 34 -3.24 9.13 9.65
N SER A 35 -3.75 10.11 8.91
CA SER A 35 -3.40 11.54 9.07
C SER A 35 -1.87 11.78 9.11
N ALA A 36 -1.16 11.36 8.06
CA ALA A 36 0.29 11.45 7.92
C ALA A 36 1.12 10.47 8.78
N HIS A 37 0.48 9.60 9.57
CA HIS A 37 1.16 8.50 10.27
C HIS A 37 0.97 7.17 9.55
N TRP A 38 2.03 6.40 9.38
CA TRP A 38 1.99 5.08 8.71
C TRP A 38 2.06 3.95 9.73
N ILE A 39 1.16 2.98 9.59
CA ILE A 39 1.18 1.70 10.30
C ILE A 39 1.15 0.54 9.31
N LEU A 40 1.45 -0.67 9.77
CA LEU A 40 1.37 -1.88 8.96
C LEU A 40 0.30 -2.83 9.53
N VAL A 41 -0.58 -3.29 8.66
CA VAL A 41 -1.43 -4.47 8.92
C VAL A 41 -0.97 -5.59 8.02
N ILE A 42 -0.70 -6.76 8.58
CA ILE A 42 -0.39 -7.97 7.82
C ILE A 42 -1.56 -8.93 7.98
N VAL A 43 -2.19 -9.30 6.88
CA VAL A 43 -3.20 -10.37 6.87
C VAL A 43 -2.46 -11.69 6.70
N ASP A 44 -2.57 -12.57 7.68
CA ASP A 44 -2.01 -13.92 7.67
C ASP A 44 -3.20 -14.89 7.58
N ILE A 45 -3.51 -15.31 6.35
CA ILE A 45 -4.66 -16.16 6.02
C ILE A 45 -4.57 -17.53 6.72
N PRO A 46 -3.44 -18.25 6.69
CA PRO A 46 -3.34 -19.59 7.31
C PRO A 46 -3.62 -19.58 8.80
N THR A 47 -3.20 -18.54 9.51
CA THR A 47 -3.42 -18.42 10.96
C THR A 47 -4.70 -17.66 11.31
N LEU A 48 -5.42 -17.12 10.31
CA LEU A 48 -6.59 -16.23 10.49
C LEU A 48 -6.27 -15.05 11.43
N THR A 49 -5.08 -14.47 11.27
CA THR A 49 -4.63 -13.34 12.11
C THR A 49 -4.39 -12.07 11.30
N LEU A 50 -4.69 -10.95 11.95
CA LEU A 50 -4.29 -9.62 11.51
C LEU A 50 -3.14 -9.18 12.42
N VAL A 51 -1.93 -9.12 11.88
CA VAL A 51 -0.76 -8.62 12.60
C VAL A 51 -0.73 -7.11 12.47
N LEU A 52 -0.83 -6.40 13.59
CA LEU A 52 -0.81 -4.95 13.63
C LEU A 52 0.53 -4.49 14.19
N ILE A 53 1.19 -3.57 13.47
CA ILE A 53 2.46 -2.97 13.87
C ILE A 53 2.35 -1.45 13.67
N ASP A 54 2.39 -0.70 14.76
CA ASP A 54 2.49 0.74 14.75
C ASP A 54 3.93 1.12 15.14
N PRO A 55 4.73 1.79 14.29
CA PRO A 55 6.05 2.27 14.66
C PRO A 55 6.10 3.05 15.99
N MET A 56 5.02 3.71 16.41
CA MET A 56 4.94 4.43 17.71
C MET A 56 4.46 3.55 18.88
N GLY A 57 4.00 2.32 18.63
CA GLY A 57 3.53 1.38 19.65
C GLY A 57 2.15 1.72 20.22
N ASN A 58 1.23 2.23 19.39
CA ASN A 58 -0.16 2.51 19.75
C ASN A 58 -1.16 1.59 19.04
N GLU A 59 -0.82 0.31 18.87
CA GLU A 59 -1.62 -0.69 18.16
C GLU A 59 -3.07 -0.77 18.71
N ASP A 60 -3.23 -0.68 20.03
CA ASP A 60 -4.52 -0.73 20.72
C ASP A 60 -5.52 0.34 20.25
N TYR A 61 -5.04 1.42 19.62
CA TYR A 61 -5.93 2.44 19.05
C TYR A 61 -6.61 1.97 17.75
N TYR A 62 -6.00 1.04 17.01
CA TYR A 62 -6.45 0.64 15.69
C TYR A 62 -7.10 -0.76 15.65
N ASP A 63 -6.83 -1.62 16.63
CA ASP A 63 -7.23 -3.03 16.70
C ASP A 63 -8.71 -3.28 16.27
N ARG A 64 -9.67 -2.62 16.91
CA ARG A 64 -11.11 -2.78 16.70
C ARG A 64 -11.49 -2.30 15.32
N LYS A 65 -10.90 -1.19 14.86
CA LYS A 65 -11.20 -0.62 13.54
C LYS A 65 -10.68 -1.52 12.43
N VAL A 66 -9.46 -2.02 12.57
CA VAL A 66 -8.82 -2.94 11.61
C VAL A 66 -9.62 -4.23 11.51
N LEU A 67 -9.94 -4.87 12.64
CA LEU A 67 -10.72 -6.11 12.67
C LEU A 67 -12.12 -5.94 12.07
N ARG A 68 -12.82 -4.86 12.44
CA ARG A 68 -14.14 -4.55 11.88
C ARG A 68 -14.08 -4.37 10.37
N ASN A 69 -13.10 -3.63 9.87
CA ASN A 69 -12.97 -3.37 8.43
C ASN A 69 -12.63 -4.64 7.66
N TRP A 70 -11.80 -5.52 8.22
CA TRP A 70 -11.51 -6.83 7.64
C TRP A 70 -12.77 -7.72 7.55
N ARG A 71 -13.52 -7.83 8.65
CA ARG A 71 -14.78 -8.61 8.66
C ARG A 71 -15.81 -8.08 7.67
N ASN A 72 -15.93 -6.75 7.55
CA ASN A 72 -16.81 -6.14 6.56
C ASN A 72 -16.38 -6.47 5.13
N PHE A 73 -15.07 -6.45 4.85
CA PHE A 73 -14.53 -6.87 3.55
C PHE A 73 -14.83 -8.35 3.27
N LEU A 74 -14.56 -9.26 4.22
CA LEU A 74 -14.86 -10.67 4.07
C LEU A 74 -16.34 -10.93 3.80
N LYS A 75 -17.24 -10.25 4.55
CA LYS A 75 -18.68 -10.34 4.34
C LYS A 75 -19.09 -9.90 2.93
N MET A 76 -18.52 -8.80 2.42
CA MET A 76 -18.75 -8.33 1.06
C MET A 76 -18.27 -9.35 0.02
N MET A 77 -17.19 -10.07 0.30
CA MET A 77 -16.66 -11.14 -0.55
C MET A 77 -17.38 -12.49 -0.37
N GLY A 78 -18.45 -12.56 0.44
CA GLY A 78 -19.18 -13.81 0.72
C GLY A 78 -18.37 -14.84 1.51
N ARG A 79 -17.37 -14.41 2.29
CA ARG A 79 -16.48 -15.28 3.08
C ARG A 79 -16.85 -15.27 4.56
N SER A 80 -16.50 -16.35 5.27
CA SER A 80 -16.67 -16.44 6.72
C SER A 80 -15.82 -15.39 7.44
N THR A 81 -16.41 -14.77 8.46
CA THR A 81 -15.78 -13.75 9.31
C THR A 81 -15.33 -14.31 10.66
N GLU A 82 -15.66 -15.57 10.95
CA GLU A 82 -15.41 -16.21 12.25
C GLU A 82 -13.92 -16.47 12.47
N SER A 83 -13.51 -16.57 13.74
CA SER A 83 -12.14 -16.91 14.17
C SER A 83 -11.02 -15.91 13.88
N TRP A 84 -11.28 -14.82 13.14
CA TRP A 84 -10.28 -13.78 12.92
C TRP A 84 -9.97 -12.99 14.18
N GLN A 85 -8.68 -12.87 14.48
CA GLN A 85 -8.14 -12.14 15.64
C GLN A 85 -7.05 -11.15 15.23
N VAL A 86 -6.85 -10.12 16.06
CA VAL A 86 -5.72 -9.18 15.92
C VAL A 86 -4.62 -9.62 16.87
N ARG A 87 -3.37 -9.62 16.39
CA ARG A 87 -2.18 -9.80 17.22
C ARG A 87 -1.20 -8.65 16.98
N THR A 88 -0.37 -8.36 17.96
CA THR A 88 0.75 -7.40 17.84
C THR A 88 2.06 -8.16 17.88
N LEU A 89 3.14 -7.52 17.44
CA LEU A 89 4.51 -8.03 17.56
C LEU A 89 5.31 -7.12 18.48
N GLN A 90 6.28 -7.69 19.19
CA GLN A 90 7.28 -6.86 19.85
C GLN A 90 8.19 -6.23 18.79
N HIS A 91 8.51 -4.95 18.96
CA HIS A 91 9.43 -4.23 18.11
C HIS A 91 9.98 -2.99 18.81
N HIS A 92 11.11 -2.48 18.33
CA HIS A 92 11.63 -1.19 18.75
C HIS A 92 10.70 -0.07 18.27
N LYS A 93 10.50 0.94 19.13
CA LYS A 93 9.64 2.09 18.82
C LYS A 93 10.43 3.15 18.06
N GLN A 94 9.71 3.86 17.18
CA GLN A 94 10.19 5.04 16.47
C GLN A 94 10.61 6.14 17.45
N GLN A 95 11.68 6.85 17.12
CA GLN A 95 12.27 7.89 17.95
C GLN A 95 12.06 9.33 17.42
N ASP A 96 11.40 9.47 16.26
CA ASP A 96 11.14 10.75 15.60
C ASP A 96 9.67 10.86 15.15
N SER A 97 9.31 11.89 14.37
CA SER A 97 7.95 12.10 13.85
C SER A 97 7.76 11.71 12.37
N SER A 98 8.78 11.17 11.70
CA SER A 98 8.79 11.08 10.23
C SER A 98 9.33 9.76 9.66
N SER A 99 9.77 8.84 10.50
CA SER A 99 10.33 7.55 10.08
C SER A 99 9.31 6.42 9.96
N CYS A 100 8.02 6.68 10.26
CA CYS A 100 6.98 5.65 10.26
C CYS A 100 6.84 4.94 8.91
N GLY A 101 6.92 5.69 7.80
CA GLY A 101 6.88 5.11 6.46
C GLY A 101 8.09 4.22 6.14
N VAL A 102 9.28 4.58 6.62
CA VAL A 102 10.51 3.76 6.44
C VAL A 102 10.42 2.51 7.29
N LEU A 103 9.98 2.65 8.54
CA LEU A 103 9.86 1.55 9.48
C LEU A 103 8.81 0.54 9.05
N VAL A 104 7.66 0.98 8.52
CA VAL A 104 6.65 0.07 7.94
C VAL A 104 7.22 -0.81 6.84
N LEU A 105 8.09 -0.28 5.98
CA LEU A 105 8.77 -1.08 4.96
C LEU A 105 9.74 -2.09 5.58
N LYS A 106 10.50 -1.69 6.60
CA LYS A 106 11.46 -2.56 7.28
C LYS A 106 10.80 -3.65 8.14
N PHE A 107 9.67 -3.35 8.77
CA PHE A 107 8.85 -4.35 9.44
C PHE A 107 8.26 -5.35 8.46
N ALA A 108 7.77 -4.90 7.30
CA ALA A 108 7.25 -5.79 6.26
C ALA A 108 8.36 -6.73 5.72
N GLU A 109 9.52 -6.16 5.37
CA GLU A 109 10.70 -6.92 4.91
C GLU A 109 11.11 -7.97 5.95
N ARG A 110 11.23 -7.57 7.22
CA ARG A 110 11.62 -8.48 8.30
C ARG A 110 10.57 -9.57 8.53
N PHE A 111 9.29 -9.21 8.57
CA PHE A 111 8.21 -10.17 8.78
C PHE A 111 8.18 -11.26 7.70
N ILE A 112 8.38 -10.91 6.42
CA ILE A 112 8.43 -11.89 5.34
C ILE A 112 9.58 -12.89 5.54
N LEU A 113 10.72 -12.43 6.05
CA LEU A 113 11.90 -13.25 6.25
C LEU A 113 11.82 -14.16 7.47
N THR A 114 11.21 -13.69 8.56
CA THR A 114 11.32 -14.36 9.87
C THR A 114 10.03 -14.46 10.67
N GLY A 115 8.93 -13.88 10.19
CA GLY A 115 7.66 -13.80 10.92
C GLY A 115 7.68 -12.88 12.15
N ASN A 116 8.72 -12.06 12.33
CA ASN A 116 8.88 -11.17 13.48
C ASN A 116 9.31 -9.74 13.08
N ALA A 117 9.41 -8.84 14.06
CA ALA A 117 9.77 -7.42 13.86
C ALA A 117 10.83 -6.88 14.85
N GLU A 118 11.28 -7.69 15.80
CA GLU A 118 12.13 -7.26 16.94
C GLU A 118 13.49 -6.71 16.51
N GLU A 119 14.11 -7.29 15.48
CA GLU A 119 15.45 -6.91 15.03
C GLU A 119 15.50 -5.61 14.19
N VAL A 120 14.35 -5.00 13.91
CA VAL A 120 14.31 -3.74 13.17
C VAL A 120 14.82 -2.61 14.08
N LEU A 121 15.93 -2.00 13.66
CA LEU A 121 16.54 -0.87 14.35
C LEU A 121 15.79 0.43 14.05
N THR A 122 15.62 1.28 15.06
CA THR A 122 14.90 2.57 14.95
C THR A 122 15.78 3.79 15.21
N THR A 123 17.10 3.59 15.35
CA THR A 123 18.05 4.68 15.59
C THR A 123 18.13 5.63 14.38
N ALA A 124 18.48 6.89 14.62
CA ALA A 124 18.60 7.89 13.56
C ALA A 124 19.59 7.47 12.45
N GLU A 125 20.71 6.84 12.83
CA GLU A 125 21.70 6.34 11.86
C GLU A 125 21.13 5.19 11.03
N ALA A 126 20.42 4.24 11.64
CA ALA A 126 19.74 3.17 10.92
C ALA A 126 18.68 3.73 9.95
N MET A 127 17.92 4.76 10.35
CA MET A 127 16.92 5.39 9.49
C MET A 127 17.54 6.12 8.30
N LYS A 128 18.67 6.81 8.50
CA LYS A 128 19.42 7.45 7.42
C LYS A 128 19.90 6.41 6.40
N GLN A 129 20.48 5.30 6.88
CA GLN A 129 20.93 4.20 6.03
C GLN A 129 19.77 3.54 5.28
N CYS A 130 18.65 3.26 5.97
CA CYS A 130 17.46 2.67 5.37
C CYS A 130 16.89 3.56 4.26
N ARG A 131 16.79 4.88 4.47
CA ARG A 131 16.33 5.83 3.44
C ARG A 131 17.25 5.80 2.21
N GLY A 132 18.57 5.80 2.41
CA GLY A 132 19.53 5.68 1.32
C GLY A 132 19.39 4.37 0.55
N GLN A 133 19.25 3.24 1.26
CA GLN A 133 19.04 1.94 0.65
C GLN A 133 17.75 1.89 -0.15
N ILE A 134 16.63 2.37 0.39
CA ILE A 134 15.33 2.43 -0.31
C ILE A 134 15.47 3.27 -1.58
N ALA A 135 16.06 4.46 -1.50
CA ALA A 135 16.28 5.32 -2.66
C ALA A 135 17.13 4.63 -3.74
N CYS A 136 18.25 4.02 -3.35
CA CYS A 136 19.10 3.25 -4.26
C CYS A 136 18.36 2.08 -4.91
N THR A 137 17.57 1.33 -4.15
CA THR A 137 16.78 0.20 -4.65
C THR A 137 15.72 0.67 -5.65
N LEU A 138 15.01 1.76 -5.35
CA LEU A 138 14.02 2.34 -6.26
C LEU A 138 14.67 2.84 -7.55
N LEU A 139 15.83 3.50 -7.48
CA LEU A 139 16.55 3.98 -8.66
C LEU A 139 17.08 2.85 -9.54
N LYS A 140 17.56 1.75 -8.92
CA LYS A 140 18.01 0.55 -9.63
C LYS A 140 16.86 -0.22 -10.29
N ASN A 141 15.69 -0.23 -9.66
CA ASN A 141 14.50 -0.94 -10.12
C ASN A 141 13.42 -0.01 -10.68
N ARG A 142 13.81 1.17 -11.17
CA ARG A 142 12.85 2.20 -11.65
C ARG A 142 11.92 1.73 -12.77
N GLY A 143 12.23 0.57 -13.37
CA GLY A 143 11.42 -0.10 -14.37
C GLY A 143 10.97 0.87 -15.46
N ASN A 144 9.76 0.67 -15.93
CA ASN A 144 9.06 1.56 -16.82
C ASN A 144 7.93 2.29 -16.09
N ALA A 145 8.17 2.71 -14.84
CA ALA A 145 7.16 3.39 -14.03
C ALA A 145 6.54 4.62 -14.72
N GLU A 146 7.26 5.21 -15.68
CA GLU A 146 6.85 6.32 -16.55
C GLU A 146 5.73 5.96 -17.54
N ASP A 147 5.61 4.69 -17.90
CA ASP A 147 4.61 4.18 -18.84
C ASP A 147 3.23 4.00 -18.18
N TYR A 148 3.18 3.90 -16.85
CA TYR A 148 1.91 3.74 -16.12
C TYR A 148 1.15 5.05 -16.08
N CYS A 149 -0.17 4.95 -16.29
CA CYS A 149 -1.09 6.08 -16.17
C CYS A 149 -0.94 6.77 -14.80
N LEU A 150 -0.76 8.08 -14.81
CA LEU A 150 -0.58 8.92 -13.63
C LEU A 150 -1.76 8.92 -12.65
N VAL A 151 -2.95 8.52 -13.10
CA VAL A 151 -4.20 8.59 -12.33
C VAL A 151 -4.57 7.23 -11.75
N CYS A 152 -4.56 6.17 -12.55
CA CYS A 152 -4.95 4.83 -12.12
C CYS A 152 -3.77 3.91 -11.80
N SER A 153 -2.54 4.30 -12.15
CA SER A 153 -1.31 3.51 -12.00
C SER A 153 -1.35 2.16 -12.73
N MET A 154 -2.10 2.08 -13.84
CA MET A 154 -2.17 0.91 -14.71
C MET A 154 -1.58 1.25 -16.08
N LEU A 155 -0.94 0.28 -16.71
CA LEU A 155 -0.56 0.34 -18.13
C LEU A 155 -1.83 0.23 -19.00
N GLU A 156 -2.64 -0.79 -18.72
CA GLU A 156 -3.88 -1.07 -19.43
C GLU A 156 -5.09 -0.78 -18.54
N SER A 157 -6.00 0.10 -18.98
CA SER A 157 -7.25 0.39 -18.27
C SER A 157 -8.34 -0.66 -18.53
N ASP A 158 -8.24 -1.40 -19.65
CA ASP A 158 -9.19 -2.41 -20.09
C ASP A 158 -8.45 -3.49 -20.91
N ALA A 159 -8.42 -4.73 -20.41
CA ALA A 159 -7.70 -5.84 -21.03
C ALA A 159 -8.33 -6.34 -22.34
N GLU A 160 -9.55 -5.90 -22.66
CA GLU A 160 -10.26 -6.30 -23.88
C GLU A 160 -10.08 -5.30 -25.04
N ARG A 161 -9.51 -4.11 -24.78
CA ARG A 161 -9.28 -3.10 -25.81
C ARG A 161 -7.88 -3.22 -26.42
N SER A 162 -7.82 -3.28 -27.75
CA SER A 162 -6.54 -3.39 -28.49
C SER A 162 -5.74 -2.09 -28.58
N MET A 163 -6.35 -0.95 -28.26
CA MET A 163 -5.70 0.37 -28.27
C MET A 163 -6.21 1.22 -27.11
N ILE A 164 -5.28 1.90 -26.45
CA ILE A 164 -5.54 2.71 -25.26
C ILE A 164 -5.02 4.12 -25.51
N GLU A 165 -5.92 5.09 -25.49
CA GLU A 165 -5.57 6.50 -25.72
C GLU A 165 -5.04 7.14 -24.42
N MET A 166 -3.89 7.82 -24.54
CA MET A 166 -3.22 8.48 -23.43
C MET A 166 -2.82 9.90 -23.80
N VAL A 167 -2.90 10.80 -22.82
CA VAL A 167 -2.48 12.21 -22.92
C VAL A 167 -1.27 12.44 -22.02
N GLN A 168 -0.27 13.18 -22.53
CA GLN A 168 0.94 13.51 -21.80
C GLN A 168 0.79 14.86 -21.08
N CYS A 169 1.22 14.93 -19.81
CA CYS A 169 1.27 16.19 -19.08
C CYS A 169 2.38 17.09 -19.64
N GLY A 170 2.06 18.31 -20.05
CA GLY A 170 3.04 19.27 -20.60
C GLY A 170 4.12 19.74 -19.62
N THR A 171 3.99 19.43 -18.32
CA THR A 171 4.97 19.84 -17.29
C THR A 171 5.88 18.71 -16.84
N CYS A 172 5.31 17.57 -16.40
CA CYS A 172 6.11 16.44 -15.91
C CYS A 172 6.32 15.33 -16.93
N LEU A 173 5.79 15.49 -18.15
CA LEU A 173 5.93 14.55 -19.28
C LEU A 173 5.39 13.14 -19.04
N ARG A 174 4.63 12.96 -17.95
CA ARG A 174 4.00 11.69 -17.58
C ARG A 174 2.66 11.52 -18.31
N TRP A 175 2.31 10.28 -18.60
CA TRP A 175 1.10 9.93 -19.35
C TRP A 175 -0.09 9.60 -18.45
N ALA A 176 -1.31 9.87 -18.91
CA ALA A 176 -2.55 9.40 -18.29
C ALA A 176 -3.54 8.92 -19.35
N HIS A 177 -4.33 7.88 -19.08
CA HIS A 177 -5.44 7.49 -19.95
C HIS A 177 -6.42 8.66 -20.10
N PHE A 178 -6.95 8.87 -21.30
CA PHE A 178 -7.92 9.94 -21.58
C PHE A 178 -9.10 9.91 -20.61
N GLU A 179 -9.68 8.72 -20.39
CA GLU A 179 -10.80 8.51 -19.47
C GLU A 179 -10.44 8.87 -18.02
N CYS A 180 -9.24 8.48 -17.57
CA CYS A 180 -8.79 8.79 -16.22
C CYS A 180 -8.49 10.28 -16.03
N ALA A 181 -7.93 10.94 -17.04
CA ALA A 181 -7.69 12.38 -17.05
C ALA A 181 -8.96 13.20 -17.26
N LYS A 182 -10.07 12.56 -17.67
CA LYS A 182 -11.28 13.22 -18.20
C LYS A 182 -10.93 14.25 -19.27
N TYR A 183 -10.01 13.86 -20.14
CA TYR A 183 -9.51 14.73 -21.20
C TYR A 183 -10.54 14.75 -22.34
N CYS A 184 -11.07 15.94 -22.62
CA CYS A 184 -12.18 16.12 -23.57
C CYS A 184 -11.82 16.94 -24.81
N ASP A 185 -10.66 17.60 -24.84
CA ASP A 185 -10.26 18.48 -25.94
C ASP A 185 -8.81 18.17 -26.38
N PRO A 186 -8.62 17.48 -27.52
CA PRO A 186 -7.31 17.14 -28.08
C PRO A 186 -6.39 18.32 -28.36
N HIS A 187 -6.92 19.55 -28.43
CA HIS A 187 -6.16 20.75 -28.75
C HIS A 187 -5.71 21.54 -27.51
N SER A 188 -6.06 21.07 -26.31
CA SER A 188 -5.72 21.73 -25.05
C SER A 188 -4.48 21.10 -24.40
N ASP A 189 -3.58 21.93 -23.87
CA ASP A 189 -2.44 21.42 -23.09
C ASP A 189 -2.95 20.75 -21.80
N TYR A 190 -2.70 19.46 -21.65
CA TYR A 190 -3.02 18.75 -20.42
C TYR A 190 -1.99 19.03 -19.33
N LYS A 191 -2.46 19.45 -18.16
CA LYS A 191 -1.70 19.44 -16.91
C LYS A 191 -2.35 18.47 -15.93
N CYS A 192 -1.53 17.56 -15.39
CA CYS A 192 -2.02 16.63 -14.39
C CYS A 192 -2.26 17.34 -13.05
N SER A 193 -3.07 16.74 -12.18
CA SER A 193 -3.43 17.28 -10.86
C SER A 193 -2.26 17.53 -9.92
N LYS A 194 -1.09 16.92 -10.18
CA LYS A 194 0.14 17.13 -9.39
C LYS A 194 0.97 18.32 -9.88
N CYS A 195 0.74 18.77 -11.11
CA CYS A 195 1.46 19.88 -11.76
C CYS A 195 0.58 21.11 -11.99
N SER A 196 -0.70 21.02 -11.60
CA SER A 196 -1.66 22.11 -11.63
C SER A 196 -1.59 22.92 -10.34
#